data_AF-K0ME00-F1
#
_entry.id   AF-K0ME00-F1
#
_cell.length_a   1.000
_cell.length_b   1.000
_cell.length_c   1.000
_cell.angle_alpha   90.00
_cell.angle_beta   90.00
_cell.angle_gamma   90.00
#
_symmetry.space_group_name_H-M   'P 1'
#
loop_
_entity.id
_entity.type
_entity.pdbx_description
1 polymer ?
#
loop_
_entity_poly.entity_id
_entity_poly.type
_entity_poly.pdbx_seq_one_letter_code
_entity_poly.pdbx_strand_id
1 'polypeptide(L)'
;MQLRNRQDFWSGVMFIVLGLGFSWQASSYQMGTAARMGPGYFPFWLGLVLALLGAIVLISALSKKATETAVEGFDWRIVFLVVGSVVLYALILKPLGVYLSVFILVVVSSLASHEFSWKVAVANGIFLVVFSYLAFIKGLGLIFPLWPSFLGMN
;
A
#
# COMPACT_ATOMS: atom_id res chain seq x y z
N MET A 1 21.95 -17.78 19.35
CA MET A 1 21.58 -16.96 18.18
C MET A 1 21.70 -15.51 18.61
N GLN A 2 22.57 -14.70 18.01
CA GLN A 2 22.70 -13.28 18.37
C GLN A 2 21.83 -12.47 17.42
N LEU A 3 20.85 -11.72 17.94
CA LEU A 3 20.08 -10.76 17.15
C LEU A 3 20.98 -9.56 16.81
N ARG A 4 21.63 -9.63 15.63
CA ARG A 4 22.50 -8.56 15.12
C ARG A 4 21.69 -7.51 14.36
N ASN A 5 20.74 -7.94 13.52
CA ASN A 5 19.89 -7.03 12.76
C ASN A 5 18.54 -6.84 13.45
N ARG A 6 18.46 -5.88 14.37
CA ARG A 6 17.22 -5.65 15.15
C ARG A 6 16.12 -5.01 14.32
N GLN A 7 16.50 -4.18 13.33
CA GLN A 7 15.55 -3.49 12.46
C GLN A 7 14.75 -4.47 11.59
N ASP A 8 15.43 -5.40 10.92
CA ASP A 8 14.75 -6.40 10.09
C ASP A 8 13.96 -7.40 10.93
N PHE A 9 14.46 -7.75 12.12
CA PHE A 9 13.72 -8.61 13.03
C PHE A 9 12.35 -8.01 13.39
N TRP A 10 12.32 -6.76 13.86
CA TRP A 10 11.08 -6.08 14.23
C TRP A 10 10.17 -5.77 13.03
N SER A 11 10.75 -5.43 11.88
CA SER A 11 10.00 -5.23 10.63
C SER A 11 9.35 -6.53 10.16
N GLY A 12 10.07 -7.66 10.25
CA GLY A 12 9.55 -8.99 9.95
C GLY A 12 8.41 -9.39 10.90
N VAL A 13 8.56 -9.16 12.21
CA VAL A 13 7.48 -9.37 13.19
C VAL A 13 6.25 -8.54 12.82
N MET A 14 6.44 -7.25 12.52
CA MET A 14 5.35 -6.35 12.13
C MET A 14 4.61 -6.85 10.88
N PHE A 15 5.33 -7.26 9.83
CA PHE A 15 4.72 -7.81 8.61
C PHE A 15 3.97 -9.12 8.85
N ILE A 16 4.48 -10.01 9.71
CA ILE A 16 3.77 -11.25 10.09
C ILE A 16 2.47 -10.90 10.82
N VAL A 17 2.55 -10.05 11.86
CA VAL A 17 1.39 -9.70 12.68
C VAL A 17 0.32 -8.99 11.86
N LEU A 18 0.70 -7.98 11.08
CA LEU A 18 -0.24 -7.26 10.22
C LEU A 18 -0.79 -8.15 9.10
N GLY A 19 0.08 -8.93 8.44
CA GLY A 19 -0.32 -9.83 7.37
C GLY A 19 -1.33 -10.88 7.84
N LEU A 20 -1.04 -11.58 8.93
CA LEU A 20 -1.97 -12.54 9.53
C LEU A 20 -3.23 -11.88 10.08
N GLY A 21 -3.12 -10.68 10.66
CA GLY A 21 -4.28 -9.91 11.13
C GLY A 21 -5.23 -9.55 9.99
N PHE A 22 -4.71 -9.03 8.88
CA PHE A 22 -5.51 -8.75 7.68
C PHE A 22 -6.09 -10.02 7.07
N SER A 23 -5.32 -11.12 6.97
CA SER A 23 -5.84 -12.39 6.46
C SER A 23 -6.94 -12.95 7.35
N TRP A 24 -6.78 -12.88 8.66
CA TRP A 24 -7.81 -13.33 9.59
C TRP A 24 -9.07 -12.49 9.48
N GLN A 25 -8.97 -11.16 9.47
CA GLN A 25 -10.15 -10.30 9.29
C GLN A 25 -10.79 -10.51 7.91
N ALA A 26 -9.99 -10.67 6.86
CA ALA A 26 -10.46 -10.93 5.50
C ALA A 26 -11.25 -12.23 5.38
N SER A 27 -10.94 -13.24 6.21
CA SER A 27 -11.65 -14.52 6.23
C SER A 27 -13.12 -14.41 6.68
N SER A 28 -13.48 -13.31 7.34
CA SER A 28 -14.88 -13.01 7.70
C SER A 28 -15.69 -12.41 6.54
N TYR A 29 -15.04 -11.98 5.46
CA TYR A 29 -15.70 -11.44 4.27
C TYR A 29 -15.92 -12.52 3.21
N GLN A 30 -16.84 -12.26 2.29
CA GLN A 30 -17.06 -13.16 1.15
C GLN A 30 -15.80 -13.23 0.28
N MET A 31 -15.31 -14.44 0.06
CA MET A 31 -14.12 -14.71 -0.74
C MET A 31 -14.43 -14.70 -2.24
N GLY A 32 -15.59 -15.19 -2.66
CA GLY A 32 -15.93 -15.34 -4.08
C GLY A 32 -15.03 -16.36 -4.78
N THR A 33 -14.76 -16.16 -6.07
CA THR A 33 -13.84 -16.99 -6.87
C THR A 33 -12.73 -16.15 -7.47
N ALA A 34 -11.69 -16.77 -8.02
CA ALA A 34 -10.62 -16.02 -8.70
C ALA A 34 -11.13 -15.17 -9.87
N ALA A 35 -12.20 -15.60 -10.55
CA ALA A 35 -12.84 -14.85 -11.63
C ALA A 35 -13.86 -13.80 -11.15
N ARG A 36 -14.34 -13.91 -9.90
CA ARG A 36 -15.29 -12.99 -9.25
C ARG A 36 -14.86 -12.80 -7.81
N MET A 37 -13.78 -12.05 -7.64
CA MET A 37 -13.15 -11.84 -6.35
C MET A 37 -14.10 -11.07 -5.43
N GLY A 38 -14.44 -11.65 -4.28
CA GLY A 38 -15.16 -10.94 -3.23
C GLY A 38 -14.24 -9.97 -2.47
N PRO A 39 -14.80 -9.11 -1.60
CA PRO A 39 -14.03 -8.11 -0.87
C PRO A 39 -12.95 -8.71 0.06
N GLY A 40 -13.12 -9.97 0.50
CA GLY A 40 -12.12 -10.68 1.31
C GLY A 40 -10.96 -11.28 0.50
N TYR A 41 -11.14 -11.51 -0.81
CA TYR A 41 -10.16 -12.26 -1.62
C TYR A 41 -8.79 -11.60 -1.65
N PHE A 42 -8.75 -10.33 -2.04
CA PHE A 42 -7.50 -9.62 -2.21
C PHE A 42 -6.78 -9.38 -0.86
N PRO A 43 -7.43 -8.84 0.19
CA PRO A 43 -6.79 -8.65 1.49
C PRO A 43 -6.29 -9.95 2.11
N PHE A 44 -7.00 -11.08 1.92
CA PHE A 44 -6.60 -12.37 2.47
C PHE A 44 -5.27 -12.86 1.90
N TRP A 45 -5.18 -12.94 0.56
CA TRP A 45 -3.99 -13.45 -0.11
C TRP A 45 -2.82 -12.48 0.01
N LEU A 46 -3.08 -11.17 -0.09
CA LEU A 46 -2.04 -10.15 0.11
C LEU A 46 -1.48 -10.21 1.54
N GLY A 47 -2.34 -10.39 2.55
CA GLY A 47 -1.93 -10.56 3.94
C GLY A 47 -1.07 -11.82 4.14
N LEU A 48 -1.42 -12.92 3.47
CA LEU A 48 -0.66 -14.17 3.55
C LEU A 48 0.73 -14.02 2.93
N VAL A 49 0.82 -13.40 1.75
CA VAL A 49 2.10 -13.09 1.09
C VAL A 49 2.94 -12.16 1.95
N LEU A 50 2.32 -11.13 2.55
CA LEU A 50 3.00 -10.21 3.45
C LEU A 50 3.57 -10.94 4.69
N ALA A 51 2.79 -11.86 5.27
CA ALA A 51 3.24 -12.67 6.40
C ALA A 51 4.41 -13.60 6.01
N LEU A 52 4.36 -14.21 4.82
CA LEU A 52 5.45 -15.04 4.30
C LEU A 52 6.73 -14.24 4.07
N LEU A 53 6.63 -13.06 3.44
CA LEU A 53 7.77 -12.16 3.26
C LEU A 53 8.32 -11.69 4.61
N GLY A 54 7.45 -11.38 5.57
CA GLY A 54 7.83 -11.06 6.95
C GLY A 54 8.60 -12.18 7.64
N ALA A 55 8.17 -13.44 7.46
CA ALA A 55 8.88 -14.60 7.97
C ALA A 55 10.26 -14.77 7.35
N ILE A 56 10.39 -14.57 6.04
CA ILE A 56 11.69 -14.61 5.34
C ILE A 56 12.64 -13.54 5.89
N VAL A 57 12.16 -12.30 6.06
CA VAL A 57 12.94 -11.19 6.62
C VAL A 57 13.35 -11.48 8.07
N LEU A 58 12.42 -11.96 8.90
CA LEU A 58 12.68 -12.30 10.30
C LEU A 58 13.74 -13.41 10.44
N ILE A 59 13.61 -14.50 9.66
CA ILE A 59 14.58 -15.60 9.65
C ILE A 59 15.95 -15.12 9.17
N SER A 60 15.98 -14.26 8.14
CA SER A 60 17.22 -13.68 7.62
C SER A 60 17.93 -12.81 8.66
N ALA A 61 17.18 -12.08 9.50
CA ALA A 61 17.72 -11.26 10.58
C ALA A 61 18.40 -12.07 11.71
N LEU A 62 18.03 -13.36 11.87
CA LEU A 62 18.65 -14.29 12.82
C LEU A 62 19.96 -14.92 12.30
N SER A 63 20.30 -14.70 11.03
CA SER A 63 21.51 -15.25 10.41
C SER A 63 22.78 -14.65 11.02
N LYS A 64 23.80 -15.48 11.23
CA LYS A 64 25.12 -15.03 11.74
C LYS A 64 25.82 -14.02 10.80
N LYS A 65 25.45 -14.02 9.51
CA LYS A 65 25.95 -13.10 8.48
C LYS A 65 25.21 -11.75 8.45
N ALA A 66 24.18 -11.56 9.28
CA ALA A 66 23.41 -10.33 9.29
C ALA A 66 24.26 -9.15 9.82
N THR A 67 24.14 -8.00 9.16
CA THR A 67 24.73 -6.73 9.57
C THR A 67 24.15 -6.27 10.90
N GLU A 68 24.97 -5.65 11.73
CA GLU A 68 24.50 -5.08 12.99
C GLU A 68 23.76 -3.78 12.72
N THR A 69 22.48 -3.73 13.09
CA THR A 69 21.62 -2.55 12.96
C THR A 69 20.87 -2.33 14.25
N ALA A 70 20.74 -1.06 14.63
CA ALA A 70 19.87 -0.63 15.71
C ALA A 70 18.51 -0.22 15.14
N VAL A 71 17.45 -0.34 15.93
CA VAL A 71 16.16 0.22 15.58
C VAL A 71 16.25 1.72 15.84
N GLU A 72 16.22 2.52 14.78
CA GLU A 72 16.10 3.98 14.90
C GLU A 72 14.70 4.36 15.43
N GLY A 73 14.56 5.60 15.93
CA GLY A 73 13.28 6.09 16.43
C GLY A 73 12.19 6.10 15.34
N PHE A 74 10.94 5.92 15.75
CA PHE A 74 9.81 6.02 14.82
C PHE A 74 9.68 7.45 14.28
N ASP A 75 9.71 7.58 12.95
CA ASP A 75 9.39 8.83 12.28
C ASP A 75 7.87 8.98 12.15
N TRP A 76 7.25 9.56 13.18
CA TRP A 76 5.82 9.83 13.21
C TRP A 76 5.36 10.73 12.06
N ARG A 77 6.22 11.62 11.55
CA ARG A 77 5.88 12.50 10.42
C ARG A 77 5.66 11.67 9.17
N ILE A 78 6.54 10.70 8.88
CA ILE A 78 6.37 9.77 7.75
C ILE A 78 5.11 8.94 7.91
N VAL A 79 4.85 8.40 9.11
CA VAL A 79 3.64 7.61 9.39
C VAL A 79 2.37 8.44 9.12
N PHE A 80 2.29 9.67 9.64
CA PHE A 80 1.14 10.55 9.42
C PHE A 80 0.99 10.97 7.96
N LEU A 81 2.09 11.21 7.23
CA LEU A 81 2.02 11.54 5.81
C LEU A 81 1.48 10.38 4.97
N VAL A 82 1.99 9.16 5.20
CA VAL A 82 1.56 7.97 4.44
C VAL A 82 0.11 7.62 4.77
N VAL A 83 -0.24 7.45 6.04
CA VAL A 83 -1.62 7.13 6.45
C VAL A 83 -2.58 8.26 6.07
N GLY A 84 -2.17 9.52 6.29
CA GLY A 84 -2.96 10.70 5.96
C GLY A 84 -3.23 10.82 4.46
N SER A 85 -2.26 10.48 3.60
CA SER A 85 -2.46 10.46 2.15
C SER A 85 -3.51 9.43 1.70
N VAL A 86 -3.53 8.25 2.31
CA VAL A 86 -4.53 7.21 2.03
C VAL A 86 -5.92 7.63 2.51
N VAL A 87 -6.01 8.23 3.71
CA VAL A 87 -7.27 8.77 4.22
C VAL A 87 -7.78 9.90 3.33
N LEU A 88 -6.90 10.83 2.94
CA LEU A 88 -7.22 11.91 2.02
C LEU A 88 -7.76 11.35 0.69
N TYR A 89 -7.08 10.36 0.10
CA TYR A 89 -7.55 9.67 -1.11
C TYR A 89 -8.97 9.13 -0.95
N ALA A 90 -9.25 8.41 0.15
CA ALA A 90 -10.57 7.83 0.39
C ALA A 90 -11.67 8.90 0.50
N LEU A 91 -11.36 10.07 1.09
CA LEU A 91 -12.30 11.19 1.22
C LEU A 91 -12.55 11.91 -0.11
N ILE A 92 -11.51 12.10 -0.94
CA ILE A 92 -11.61 12.87 -2.18
C ILE A 92 -11.99 12.01 -3.41
N LEU A 93 -11.94 10.68 -3.31
CA LEU A 93 -12.25 9.77 -4.41
C LEU A 93 -13.64 10.01 -5.01
N LYS A 94 -14.67 10.12 -4.16
CA LYS A 94 -16.04 10.39 -4.62
C LYS A 94 -16.19 11.77 -5.28
N PRO A 95 -15.74 12.89 -4.67
CA PRO A 95 -15.94 14.21 -5.25
C PRO A 95 -15.02 14.53 -6.43
N LEU A 96 -13.76 14.08 -6.44
CA LEU A 96 -12.75 14.42 -7.46
C LEU A 96 -12.55 13.37 -8.55
N GLY A 97 -13.02 12.15 -8.32
CA GLY A 97 -12.85 11.02 -9.24
C GLY A 97 -11.44 10.42 -9.22
N VAL A 98 -11.28 9.31 -9.95
CA VAL A 98 -10.07 8.46 -9.91
C VAL A 98 -8.81 9.21 -10.35
N TYR A 99 -8.87 10.01 -11.43
CA TYR A 99 -7.68 10.61 -12.02
C TYR A 99 -6.98 11.57 -11.05
N LEU A 100 -7.73 12.51 -10.48
CA LEU A 100 -7.18 13.48 -9.55
C LEU A 100 -6.84 12.83 -8.20
N SER A 101 -7.67 11.91 -7.72
CA SER A 101 -7.44 11.29 -6.41
C SER A 101 -6.18 10.44 -6.41
N VAL A 102 -5.95 9.62 -7.45
CA VAL A 102 -4.71 8.84 -7.59
C VAL A 102 -3.50 9.76 -7.74
N PHE A 103 -3.59 10.81 -8.56
CA PHE A 103 -2.49 11.76 -8.72
C PHE A 103 -2.11 12.44 -7.40
N ILE A 104 -3.10 12.93 -6.64
CA ILE A 104 -2.89 13.55 -5.33
C ILE A 104 -2.30 12.55 -4.34
N LEU A 105 -2.83 11.33 -4.29
CA LEU A 105 -2.30 10.26 -3.43
C LEU A 105 -0.81 10.03 -3.69
N VAL A 106 -0.40 9.92 -4.96
CA VAL A 106 1.00 9.67 -5.32
C VAL A 106 1.89 10.85 -4.98
N VAL A 107 1.46 12.08 -5.27
CA VAL A 107 2.26 13.28 -4.98
C VAL A 107 2.41 13.48 -3.47
N VAL A 108 1.33 13.36 -2.69
CA VAL A 108 1.37 13.55 -1.23
C VAL A 108 2.16 12.44 -0.55
N SER A 109 1.99 11.18 -0.95
CA SER A 109 2.79 10.07 -0.41
C SER A 109 4.28 10.19 -0.77
N SER A 110 4.61 10.74 -1.94
CA SER A 110 6.02 10.98 -2.34
C SER A 110 6.72 11.99 -1.42
N LEU A 111 5.99 12.90 -0.75
CA LEU A 111 6.58 13.84 0.21
C LEU A 111 7.13 13.16 1.47
N ALA A 112 6.77 11.89 1.72
CA ALA A 112 7.34 11.09 2.79
C ALA A 112 8.71 10.49 2.43
N SER A 113 9.14 10.58 1.16
CA SER A 113 10.46 10.12 0.72
C SER A 113 11.57 11.05 1.20
N HIS A 114 12.68 10.48 1.68
CA HIS A 114 13.89 11.22 2.02
C HIS A 114 14.57 11.82 0.77
N GLU A 115 14.40 11.17 -0.39
CA GLU A 115 14.89 11.65 -1.69
C GLU A 115 13.72 12.11 -2.55
N PHE A 116 13.17 13.28 -2.23
CA PHE A 116 12.03 13.83 -2.96
C PHE A 116 12.46 14.54 -4.24
N SER A 117 11.90 14.11 -5.37
CA SER A 117 12.01 14.80 -6.66
C SER A 117 10.64 15.05 -7.24
N TRP A 118 10.28 16.34 -7.41
CA TRP A 118 9.00 16.73 -7.98
C TRP A 118 8.77 16.14 -9.38
N LYS A 119 9.84 16.04 -10.18
CA LYS A 119 9.79 15.44 -11.52
C LYS A 119 9.41 13.96 -11.46
N VAL A 120 10.02 13.21 -10.53
CA VAL A 120 9.76 11.78 -10.35
C VAL A 120 8.35 11.56 -9.79
N ALA A 121 7.94 12.36 -8.81
CA ALA A 121 6.61 12.26 -8.20
C ALA A 121 5.49 12.53 -9.21
N VAL A 122 5.60 13.60 -10.00
CA VAL A 122 4.61 13.93 -11.04
C VAL A 122 4.60 12.89 -12.16
N ALA A 123 5.78 12.44 -12.63
CA ALA A 123 5.86 11.40 -13.64
C ALA A 123 5.23 10.07 -13.17
N ASN A 124 5.52 9.65 -11.94
CA ASN A 124 4.93 8.46 -11.33
C ASN A 124 3.41 8.63 -11.14
N GLY A 125 2.95 9.81 -10.73
CA GLY A 125 1.54 10.13 -10.60
C GLY A 125 0.78 10.01 -11.92
N ILE A 126 1.31 10.61 -12.99
CA ILE A 126 0.73 10.50 -14.34
C ILE A 126 0.72 9.05 -14.81
N PHE A 127 1.84 8.33 -14.63
CA PHE A 127 1.94 6.92 -15.00
C PHE A 127 0.89 6.07 -14.26
N LEU A 128 0.76 6.22 -12.94
CA LEU A 128 -0.20 5.45 -12.15
C LEU A 128 -1.65 5.79 -12.48
N VAL A 129 -1.96 7.04 -12.84
CA VAL A 129 -3.29 7.43 -13.34
C VAL A 129 -3.59 6.71 -14.65
N VAL A 130 -2.67 6.77 -15.62
CA VAL A 130 -2.82 6.10 -16.92
C VAL A 130 -2.94 4.59 -16.75
N PHE A 131 -2.08 3.99 -15.92
CA PHE A 131 -2.11 2.56 -15.62
C PHE A 131 -3.44 2.16 -14.96
N SER A 132 -3.89 2.92 -13.97
CA SER A 132 -5.18 2.65 -13.31
C SER A 132 -6.34 2.73 -14.29
N TYR A 133 -6.32 3.69 -15.21
CA TYR A 133 -7.31 3.76 -16.28
C TYR A 133 -7.29 2.53 -17.19
N LEU A 134 -6.11 2.15 -17.66
CA LEU A 134 -5.95 1.02 -18.57
C LEU A 134 -6.32 -0.31 -17.90
N ALA A 135 -5.90 -0.52 -16.66
CA ALA A 135 -6.14 -1.76 -15.94
C ALA A 135 -7.60 -1.89 -15.48
N PHE A 136 -8.12 -0.89 -14.77
CA PHE A 136 -9.41 -1.01 -14.08
C PHE A 136 -10.61 -0.65 -14.97
N ILE A 137 -10.48 0.39 -15.79
CA ILE A 137 -11.61 0.89 -16.59
C ILE A 137 -11.61 0.21 -17.94
N LYS A 138 -10.51 0.29 -18.69
CA LYS A 138 -10.43 -0.32 -20.03
C LYS A 138 -10.25 -1.84 -19.96
N GLY A 139 -9.45 -2.35 -19.03
CA GLY A 139 -9.13 -3.77 -18.91
C GLY A 139 -10.22 -4.56 -18.21
N LEU A 140 -10.64 -4.11 -17.03
CA LEU A 140 -11.63 -4.81 -16.20
C LEU A 140 -13.07 -4.31 -16.37
N GLY A 141 -13.29 -3.18 -17.05
CA GLY A 141 -14.64 -2.64 -17.27
C GLY A 141 -15.30 -2.07 -16.02
N LEU A 142 -14.52 -1.65 -15.02
CA LEU A 142 -15.07 -1.11 -13.77
C LEU A 142 -15.62 0.31 -13.97
N ILE A 143 -16.80 0.55 -13.42
CA ILE A 143 -17.48 1.84 -13.46
C ILE A 143 -17.09 2.63 -12.22
N PHE A 144 -16.29 3.68 -12.41
CA PHE A 144 -15.86 4.60 -11.36
C PHE A 144 -16.12 6.05 -11.76
N PRO A 145 -16.31 6.98 -10.80
CA PRO A 145 -16.29 8.41 -11.10
C PRO A 145 -14.88 8.79 -11.57
N LEU A 146 -14.74 9.17 -12.83
CA LEU A 146 -13.42 9.49 -13.42
C LEU A 146 -13.03 10.93 -13.18
N TRP A 147 -14.03 11.79 -13.37
CA TRP A 147 -13.92 13.24 -13.25
C TRP A 147 -14.61 13.71 -11.97
N PRO A 148 -14.29 14.95 -11.54
CA PRO A 148 -14.99 15.57 -10.45
C PRO A 148 -16.50 15.65 -10.67
N SER A 149 -17.24 15.23 -9.65
CA SER A 149 -18.71 15.23 -9.64
C SER A 149 -19.35 16.59 -9.95
N PHE A 150 -18.66 17.68 -9.62
CA PHE A 150 -19.12 19.04 -9.88
C PHE A 150 -18.93 19.52 -11.33
N LEU A 151 -18.19 18.78 -12.17
CA LEU A 151 -18.03 19.11 -13.60
C LEU A 151 -19.16 18.55 -14.47
N GLY A 152 -20.04 17.69 -13.93
CA GLY A 152 -21.16 17.12 -14.67
C GLY A 152 -20.78 16.22 -15.86
N MET A 153 -19.51 15.78 -15.94
CA MET A 153 -18.96 14.96 -17.03
C MET A 153 -19.03 13.45 -16.77
N ASN A 154 -20.01 13.00 -15.97
CA ASN A 154 -20.17 11.59 -15.57
C ASN A 154 -21.10 10.84 -16.51
#